data_AF-A0A2S8FME0-F1
#
_entry.id   AF-A0A2S8FME0-F1
#
_cell.length_a   1.000
_cell.length_b   1.000
_cell.length_c   1.000
_cell.angle_alpha   90.00
_cell.angle_beta   90.00
_cell.angle_gamma   90.00
#
_symmetry.space_group_name_H-M   'P 1'
#
loop_
_entity.id
_entity.type
_entity.pdbx_description
1 polymer ?
#
loop_
_entity_poly.entity_id
_entity_poly.type
_entity_poly.pdbx_seq_one_letter_code
_entity_poly.pdbx_strand_id
1 'polypeptide(L)'
;MYLRKGEYTHPIGEPQIAISKRPIVSSGGVPVAHAVTWAIQGMLLGSGQADLDAQIAAFTAAYARQNEDVVLLLSDGVTESQHTLKVRDTRGGVYVTQGPDFPQGAGPEYATRRSFAVQISAEVPIAGSTGALMNFTETLSTSGGGPRYSHVETALGFPIKQQLRRATTYHATQSGTATGYALYPSVPPPIFGEANLAKAPHITRRSPEWVGNATRNFTVSWQYQFESALPMFGLPSIAP
;
A
#
# COMPACT_ATOMS: atom_id res chain seq x y z
N MET A 1 -19.80 0.73 -28.26
CA MET A 1 -18.78 0.26 -27.31
C MET A 1 -19.44 -0.74 -26.39
N TYR A 2 -18.78 -1.84 -26.06
CA TYR A 2 -19.27 -2.85 -25.12
C TYR A 2 -18.40 -2.84 -23.87
N LEU A 3 -18.98 -3.12 -22.71
CA LEU A 3 -18.24 -3.43 -21.49
C LEU A 3 -18.26 -4.93 -21.28
N ARG A 4 -17.07 -5.54 -21.21
CA ARG A 4 -16.92 -6.96 -20.88
C ARG A 4 -16.21 -7.12 -19.55
N LYS A 5 -16.76 -7.95 -18.67
CA LYS A 5 -16.15 -8.42 -17.43
C LYS A 5 -16.06 -9.95 -17.48
N GLY A 6 -14.85 -10.48 -17.53
CA GLY A 6 -14.63 -11.91 -17.77
C GLY A 6 -15.36 -12.36 -19.04
N GLU A 7 -16.30 -13.29 -18.90
CA GLU A 7 -17.13 -13.80 -20.00
C GLU A 7 -18.43 -13.00 -20.20
N TYR A 8 -18.83 -12.19 -19.21
CA TYR A 8 -20.07 -11.42 -19.29
C TYR A 8 -19.86 -10.13 -20.09
N THR A 9 -20.68 -9.90 -21.10
CA THR A 9 -20.63 -8.69 -21.93
C THR A 9 -21.96 -7.95 -21.82
N HIS A 10 -21.90 -6.70 -21.37
CA HIS A 10 -23.05 -5.81 -21.38
C HIS A 10 -23.46 -5.48 -22.82
N PRO A 11 -24.76 -5.47 -23.14
CA PRO A 11 -25.30 -4.92 -24.37
C PRO A 11 -24.81 -3.51 -24.70
N ILE A 12 -24.84 -3.16 -25.98
CA ILE A 12 -24.41 -1.84 -26.44
C ILE A 12 -25.34 -0.74 -25.90
N GLY A 13 -24.74 0.32 -25.34
CA GLY A 13 -25.48 1.47 -24.82
C GLY A 13 -26.12 1.28 -23.44
N GLU A 14 -25.99 0.10 -22.85
CA GLU A 14 -26.51 -0.19 -21.51
C GLU A 14 -25.66 0.40 -20.38
N PRO A 15 -24.32 0.19 -20.33
CA PRO A 15 -23.48 0.71 -19.26
C PRO A 15 -22.95 2.11 -19.60
N GLN A 16 -23.10 3.01 -18.63
CA GLN A 16 -22.40 4.28 -18.50
C GLN A 16 -21.22 4.10 -17.56
N ILE A 17 -20.04 4.59 -17.97
CA ILE A 17 -18.77 4.21 -17.33
C ILE A 17 -17.95 5.46 -17.07
N ALA A 18 -17.54 5.64 -15.82
CA ALA A 18 -16.59 6.65 -15.41
C ALA A 18 -15.32 5.97 -14.89
N ILE A 19 -14.18 6.29 -15.50
CA ILE A 19 -12.87 5.73 -15.13
C ILE A 19 -12.06 6.82 -14.44
N SER A 20 -11.56 6.53 -13.25
CA SER A 20 -10.64 7.40 -12.52
C SER A 20 -9.36 6.66 -12.15
N LYS A 21 -8.24 7.40 -12.11
CA LYS A 21 -6.94 6.90 -11.68
C LYS A 21 -6.38 7.86 -10.64
N ARG A 22 -5.95 7.33 -9.50
CA ARG A 22 -5.28 8.08 -8.43
C ARG A 22 -3.90 7.50 -8.20
N PRO A 23 -2.82 8.31 -8.20
CA PRO A 23 -1.49 7.80 -7.89
C PRO A 23 -1.40 7.35 -6.42
N ILE A 24 -0.72 6.24 -6.20
CA ILE A 24 -0.22 5.81 -4.90
C ILE A 24 1.24 6.26 -4.86
N VAL A 25 1.56 7.14 -3.92
CA VAL A 25 2.88 7.80 -3.83
C VAL A 25 3.64 7.32 -2.61
N SER A 26 4.97 7.26 -2.73
CA SER A 26 5.87 7.13 -1.59
C SER A 26 5.88 8.42 -0.76
N SER A 27 6.48 8.39 0.43
CA SER A 27 6.67 9.59 1.26
C SER A 27 7.56 10.64 0.60
N GLY A 28 8.39 10.25 -0.36
CA GLY A 28 9.17 11.16 -1.23
C GLY A 28 8.38 11.76 -2.40
N GLY A 29 7.07 11.46 -2.52
CA GLY A 29 6.22 11.97 -3.59
C GLY A 29 6.35 11.25 -4.94
N VAL A 30 7.10 10.13 -4.99
CA VAL A 30 7.29 9.35 -6.21
C VAL A 30 6.11 8.37 -6.38
N PRO A 31 5.36 8.42 -7.50
CA PRO A 31 4.31 7.45 -7.77
C PRO A 31 4.88 6.04 -7.94
N VAL A 32 4.28 5.05 -7.28
CA VAL A 32 4.65 3.62 -7.40
C VAL A 32 3.58 2.79 -8.11
N ALA A 33 2.32 3.22 -8.02
CA ALA A 33 1.19 2.53 -8.61
C ALA A 33 0.03 3.51 -8.85
N HIS A 34 -1.00 3.06 -9.54
CA HIS A 34 -2.28 3.75 -9.67
C HIS A 34 -3.39 2.92 -9.03
N ALA A 35 -4.16 3.52 -8.13
CA ALA A 35 -5.47 3.01 -7.77
C ALA A 35 -6.43 3.39 -8.90
N VAL A 36 -6.92 2.40 -9.63
CA VAL A 36 -7.87 2.57 -10.74
C VAL A 36 -9.26 2.20 -10.26
N THR A 37 -10.24 3.04 -10.55
CA THR A 37 -11.64 2.81 -10.20
C THR A 37 -12.51 3.01 -11.42
N TRP A 38 -13.37 2.02 -11.68
CA TRP A 38 -14.41 2.08 -12.71
C TRP A 38 -15.76 2.11 -11.99
N ALA A 39 -16.46 3.23 -12.10
CA ALA A 39 -17.84 3.36 -11.68
C ALA A 39 -18.73 3.07 -12.88
N ILE A 40 -19.57 2.06 -12.77
CA ILE A 40 -20.41 1.56 -13.85
C ILE A 40 -21.86 1.68 -13.38
N GLN A 41 -22.69 2.34 -14.18
CA GLN A 41 -24.11 2.51 -13.93
C GLN A 41 -24.87 2.23 -15.22
N GLY A 42 -26.11 1.78 -15.14
CA GLY A 42 -26.87 1.47 -16.35
C GLY A 42 -28.26 0.96 -16.06
N MET A 43 -28.89 0.37 -17.08
CA MET A 43 -30.20 -0.24 -16.97
C MET A 43 -30.20 -1.58 -17.69
N LEU A 44 -30.41 -2.67 -16.95
CA LEU A 44 -30.74 -3.97 -17.53
C LEU A 44 -32.11 -3.83 -18.21
N LEU A 45 -32.28 -4.37 -19.41
CA LEU A 45 -33.54 -4.38 -20.14
C LEU A 45 -34.04 -5.80 -20.33
N GLY A 46 -35.35 -6.00 -20.22
CA GLY A 46 -36.00 -7.29 -20.47
C GLY A 46 -37.28 -7.13 -21.27
N SER A 47 -37.58 -8.10 -22.11
CA SER A 47 -38.84 -8.21 -22.87
C SER A 47 -40.07 -8.50 -22.00
N GLY A 48 -39.85 -8.82 -20.72
CA GLY A 48 -40.83 -9.03 -19.67
C GLY A 48 -40.13 -9.42 -18.37
N GLN A 49 -40.91 -9.66 -17.31
CA GLN A 49 -40.36 -9.88 -15.97
C GLN A 49 -39.44 -11.11 -15.87
N ALA A 50 -39.80 -12.22 -16.54
CA ALA A 50 -38.97 -13.44 -16.50
C ALA A 50 -37.61 -13.26 -17.21
N ASP A 51 -37.58 -12.53 -18.32
CA ASP A 51 -36.34 -12.19 -19.04
C ASP A 51 -35.49 -11.21 -18.21
N LEU A 52 -36.12 -10.20 -17.60
CA LEU A 52 -35.43 -9.26 -16.71
C LEU A 52 -34.82 -9.97 -15.49
N ASP A 53 -35.52 -10.93 -14.89
CA ASP A 53 -34.98 -11.75 -13.79
C ASP A 53 -33.75 -12.56 -14.23
N ALA A 54 -33.77 -13.13 -15.43
CA ALA A 54 -32.62 -13.85 -15.98
C ALA A 54 -31.42 -12.91 -16.21
N GLN A 55 -31.66 -11.69 -16.70
CA GLN A 55 -30.62 -10.66 -16.86
C GLN A 55 -30.04 -10.23 -15.51
N ILE A 56 -30.88 -10.00 -14.50
CA ILE A 56 -30.46 -9.67 -13.13
C ILE A 56 -29.58 -10.80 -12.57
N ALA A 57 -30.01 -12.06 -12.69
CA ALA A 57 -29.26 -13.20 -12.20
C ALA A 57 -27.88 -13.34 -12.90
N ALA A 58 -27.84 -13.18 -14.23
CA ALA A 58 -26.61 -13.23 -15.01
C ALA A 58 -25.64 -12.10 -14.62
N PHE A 59 -26.15 -10.88 -14.47
CA PHE A 59 -25.38 -9.72 -14.03
C PHE A 59 -24.84 -9.92 -12.60
N THR A 60 -25.68 -10.32 -11.65
CA THR A 60 -25.24 -10.59 -10.27
C THR A 60 -24.19 -11.70 -10.21
N ALA A 61 -24.37 -12.80 -10.95
CA ALA A 61 -23.40 -13.89 -11.01
C ALA A 61 -22.06 -13.46 -11.64
N ALA A 62 -22.10 -12.62 -12.69
CA ALA A 62 -20.91 -12.09 -13.31
C ALA A 62 -20.10 -11.22 -12.33
N TYR A 63 -20.75 -10.34 -11.58
CA TYR A 63 -20.06 -9.41 -10.67
C TYR A 63 -19.75 -10.02 -9.29
N ALA A 64 -20.34 -11.15 -8.93
CA ALA A 64 -19.90 -11.92 -7.76
C ALA A 64 -18.48 -12.51 -7.95
N ARG A 65 -18.10 -12.83 -9.19
CA ARG A 65 -16.76 -13.32 -9.52
C ARG A 65 -15.72 -12.19 -9.37
N GLN A 66 -14.73 -12.42 -8.52
CA GLN A 66 -13.59 -11.52 -8.36
C GLN A 66 -12.45 -11.93 -9.30
N ASN A 67 -11.51 -11.02 -9.50
CA ASN A 67 -10.27 -11.27 -10.23
C ASN A 67 -10.48 -11.68 -11.70
N GLU A 68 -11.35 -10.95 -12.39
CA GLU A 68 -11.58 -11.10 -13.83
C GLU A 68 -11.22 -9.80 -14.56
N ASP A 69 -10.77 -9.94 -15.80
CA ASP A 69 -10.46 -8.80 -16.66
C ASP A 69 -11.72 -7.96 -16.92
N VAL A 70 -11.55 -6.64 -16.93
CA VAL A 70 -12.60 -5.68 -17.28
C VAL A 70 -12.11 -4.85 -18.45
N VAL A 71 -12.79 -4.92 -19.59
CA VAL A 71 -12.34 -4.32 -20.84
C VAL A 71 -13.48 -3.57 -21.52
N LEU A 72 -13.17 -2.42 -22.11
CA LEU A 72 -14.04 -1.77 -23.07
C LEU A 72 -13.69 -2.25 -24.47
N LEU A 73 -14.66 -2.79 -25.18
CA LEU A 73 -14.52 -3.23 -26.56
C LEU A 73 -15.06 -2.16 -27.51
N LEU A 74 -14.46 -2.06 -28.69
CA LEU A 74 -14.92 -1.20 -29.78
C LEU A 74 -16.32 -1.62 -30.26
N SER A 75 -16.89 -0.89 -31.22
CA SER A 75 -18.24 -1.16 -31.74
C SER A 75 -18.38 -2.51 -32.43
N ASP A 76 -17.27 -3.17 -32.78
CA ASP A 76 -17.25 -4.52 -33.34
C ASP A 76 -17.51 -5.63 -32.31
N GLY A 77 -17.51 -5.29 -31.01
CA GLY A 77 -17.74 -6.25 -29.92
C GLY A 77 -16.62 -7.26 -29.70
N VAL A 78 -15.46 -7.08 -30.36
CA VAL A 78 -14.34 -8.04 -30.29
C VAL A 78 -13.02 -7.33 -29.97
N THR A 79 -12.77 -6.18 -30.58
CA THR A 79 -11.49 -5.47 -30.42
C THR A 79 -11.46 -4.71 -29.10
N GLU A 80 -10.44 -4.95 -28.28
CA GLU A 80 -10.22 -4.20 -27.04
C GLU A 80 -9.80 -2.76 -27.35
N SER A 81 -10.36 -1.80 -26.60
CA SER A 81 -9.92 -0.41 -26.62
C SER A 81 -8.70 -0.19 -25.71
N GLN A 82 -8.23 1.05 -25.61
CA GLN A 82 -7.17 1.41 -24.66
C GLN A 82 -7.62 1.37 -23.19
N HIS A 83 -8.92 1.36 -22.94
CA HIS A 83 -9.48 1.25 -21.60
C HIS A 83 -9.66 -0.22 -21.25
N THR A 84 -8.62 -0.78 -20.65
CA THR A 84 -8.62 -2.15 -20.14
C THR A 84 -8.07 -2.16 -18.71
N LEU A 85 -8.56 -3.12 -17.93
CA LEU A 85 -8.09 -3.43 -16.60
C LEU A 85 -7.91 -4.95 -16.54
N LYS A 86 -6.71 -5.40 -16.87
CA LYS A 86 -6.36 -6.83 -16.93
C LYS A 86 -5.73 -7.27 -15.62
N VAL A 87 -6.14 -8.44 -15.13
CA VAL A 87 -5.64 -9.03 -13.89
C VAL A 87 -4.12 -9.14 -13.89
N ARG A 88 -3.52 -9.57 -14.99
CA ARG A 88 -2.05 -9.71 -15.12
C ARG A 88 -1.27 -8.41 -14.96
N ASP A 89 -1.92 -7.27 -15.22
CA ASP A 89 -1.31 -5.93 -15.16
C ASP A 89 -1.59 -5.26 -13.81
N THR A 90 -2.21 -5.97 -12.86
CA THR A 90 -2.62 -5.47 -11.55
C THR A 90 -1.90 -6.17 -10.42
N ARG A 91 -1.74 -5.47 -9.30
CA ARG A 91 -1.36 -6.05 -8.02
C ARG A 91 -2.63 -6.32 -7.21
N GLY A 92 -2.85 -7.58 -6.88
CA GLY A 92 -4.00 -8.01 -6.09
C GLY A 92 -5.26 -8.29 -6.89
N GLY A 93 -5.19 -8.16 -8.22
CA GLY A 93 -6.30 -8.45 -9.10
C GLY A 93 -7.28 -7.30 -9.26
N VAL A 94 -8.34 -7.60 -10.00
CA VAL A 94 -9.48 -6.71 -10.23
C VAL A 94 -10.64 -7.16 -9.34
N TYR A 95 -11.18 -6.26 -8.52
CA TYR A 95 -12.21 -6.63 -7.55
C TYR A 95 -13.36 -5.62 -7.51
N VAL A 96 -14.56 -6.12 -7.23
CA VAL A 96 -15.76 -5.32 -7.02
C VAL A 96 -15.72 -4.75 -5.62
N THR A 97 -15.75 -3.42 -5.50
CA THR A 97 -15.70 -2.70 -4.22
C THR A 97 -17.08 -2.30 -3.71
N GLN A 98 -18.05 -2.17 -4.62
CA GLN A 98 -19.43 -1.81 -4.28
C GLN A 98 -20.38 -2.41 -5.32
N GLY A 99 -21.55 -2.83 -4.85
CA GLY A 99 -22.59 -3.43 -5.67
C GLY A 99 -22.35 -4.92 -5.98
N PRO A 100 -23.16 -5.51 -6.87
CA PRO A 100 -24.17 -4.84 -7.68
C PRO A 100 -25.36 -4.30 -6.87
N ASP A 101 -25.63 -3.01 -7.00
CA ASP A 101 -26.74 -2.31 -6.34
C ASP A 101 -27.84 -1.99 -7.36
N PHE A 102 -29.10 -1.98 -6.92
CA PHE A 102 -30.25 -1.60 -7.75
C PHE A 102 -31.00 -0.42 -7.12
N PRO A 103 -30.47 0.82 -7.25
CA PRO A 103 -30.85 1.95 -6.40
C PRO A 103 -32.24 2.54 -6.69
N GLN A 104 -32.85 2.24 -7.85
CA GLN A 104 -34.19 2.73 -8.21
C GLN A 104 -35.25 1.66 -7.97
N GLY A 105 -36.43 2.06 -7.52
CA GLY A 105 -37.57 1.16 -7.28
C GLY A 105 -38.91 1.71 -7.77
N ALA A 106 -38.91 2.78 -8.56
CA ALA A 106 -40.10 3.48 -9.01
C ALA A 106 -40.31 3.38 -10.52
N GLY A 107 -41.55 3.56 -10.98
CA GLY A 107 -41.88 3.51 -12.41
C GLY A 107 -41.82 2.08 -12.96
N PRO A 108 -41.33 1.87 -14.20
CA PRO A 108 -41.29 0.54 -14.83
C PRO A 108 -40.13 -0.35 -14.33
N GLU A 109 -39.54 0.00 -13.19
CA GLU A 109 -38.52 -0.82 -12.53
C GLU A 109 -39.10 -2.20 -12.21
N TYR A 110 -38.32 -3.24 -12.55
CA TYR A 110 -38.68 -4.65 -12.38
C TYR A 110 -39.83 -5.17 -13.27
N ALA A 111 -40.36 -4.34 -14.19
CA ALA A 111 -41.30 -4.80 -15.22
C ALA A 111 -40.58 -5.09 -16.55
N THR A 112 -39.84 -4.10 -17.06
CA THR A 112 -39.08 -4.19 -18.33
C THR A 112 -37.68 -3.62 -18.24
N ARG A 113 -37.33 -2.98 -17.12
CA ARG A 113 -35.99 -2.46 -16.88
C ARG A 113 -35.58 -2.55 -15.42
N ARG A 114 -34.28 -2.59 -15.17
CA ARG A 114 -33.71 -2.51 -13.81
C ARG A 114 -32.45 -1.65 -13.79
N SER A 115 -32.53 -0.51 -13.11
CA SER A 115 -31.37 0.39 -12.95
C SER A 115 -30.33 -0.21 -12.01
N PHE A 116 -29.06 -0.21 -12.39
CA PHE A 116 -27.96 -0.78 -11.59
C PHE A 116 -26.79 0.19 -11.39
N ALA A 117 -26.01 -0.07 -10.34
CA ALA A 117 -24.73 0.58 -10.07
C ALA A 117 -23.73 -0.44 -9.50
N VAL A 118 -22.48 -0.36 -9.94
CA VAL A 118 -21.39 -1.22 -9.48
C VAL A 118 -20.05 -0.50 -9.60
N GLN A 119 -19.15 -0.74 -8.65
CA GLN A 119 -17.82 -0.16 -8.65
C GLN A 119 -16.77 -1.26 -8.63
N ILE A 120 -15.80 -1.14 -9.54
CA ILE A 120 -14.65 -2.03 -9.64
C ILE A 120 -13.40 -1.23 -9.34
N SER A 121 -12.46 -1.83 -8.60
CA SER A 121 -11.15 -1.26 -8.35
C SER A 121 -10.04 -2.26 -8.61
N ALA A 122 -8.86 -1.74 -8.95
CA ALA A 122 -7.62 -2.49 -8.97
C ALA A 122 -6.44 -1.55 -8.72
N GLU A 123 -5.32 -2.14 -8.28
CA GLU A 123 -4.04 -1.44 -8.15
C GLU A 123 -3.17 -1.80 -9.35
N VAL A 124 -2.75 -0.82 -10.15
CA VAL A 124 -1.90 -1.02 -11.34
C VAL A 124 -0.49 -0.50 -11.03
N PRO A 125 0.51 -1.36 -10.84
CA PRO A 125 1.88 -0.95 -10.57
C PRO A 125 2.47 -0.16 -11.74
N ILE A 126 3.29 0.85 -11.44
CA ILE A 126 4.13 1.48 -12.44
C ILE A 126 5.31 0.55 -12.75
N ALA A 127 5.73 0.48 -14.02
CA ALA A 127 6.86 -0.38 -14.41
C ALA A 127 8.11 -0.07 -13.56
N GLY A 128 8.75 -1.12 -13.02
CA GLY A 128 9.94 -0.99 -12.16
C GLY A 128 9.65 -0.67 -10.68
N SER A 129 8.38 -0.50 -10.28
CA SER A 129 8.02 -0.13 -8.90
C SER A 129 8.11 -1.25 -7.87
N THR A 130 8.36 -2.51 -8.26
CA THR A 130 8.38 -3.66 -7.32
C THR A 130 9.36 -3.44 -6.16
N GLY A 131 10.55 -2.89 -6.43
CA GLY A 131 11.53 -2.55 -5.40
C GLY A 131 11.34 -1.19 -4.74
N ALA A 132 10.28 -0.45 -5.08
CA ALA A 132 10.13 0.93 -4.65
C ALA A 132 9.93 1.04 -3.14
N LEU A 133 10.57 2.06 -2.56
CA LEU A 133 10.48 2.39 -1.15
C LEU A 133 9.28 3.31 -0.91
N MET A 134 8.35 2.87 -0.07
CA MET A 134 7.17 3.64 0.33
C MET A 134 7.51 4.65 1.41
N ASN A 135 8.31 4.24 2.39
CA ASN A 135 8.77 5.11 3.46
C ASN A 135 10.15 4.67 3.96
N PHE A 136 10.96 5.65 4.37
CA PHE A 136 12.24 5.42 5.01
C PHE A 136 12.46 6.47 6.08
N THR A 137 12.85 6.02 7.27
CA THR A 137 13.22 6.92 8.36
C THR A 137 14.30 6.25 9.18
N GLU A 138 15.40 6.95 9.41
CA GLU A 138 16.48 6.51 10.27
C GLU A 138 16.89 7.63 11.22
N THR A 139 17.28 7.26 12.43
CA THR A 139 17.81 8.16 13.44
C THR A 139 19.12 7.61 13.97
N LEU A 140 20.08 8.50 14.17
CA LEU A 140 21.34 8.22 14.85
C LEU A 140 21.43 9.10 16.09
N SER A 141 21.51 8.48 17.26
CA SER A 141 21.72 9.14 18.54
C SER A 141 23.11 8.81 19.06
N THR A 142 23.85 9.81 19.53
CA THR A 142 25.19 9.63 20.11
C THR A 142 25.25 10.27 21.49
N SER A 143 26.03 9.68 22.40
CA SER A 143 26.21 10.15 23.77
C SER A 143 27.55 9.67 24.34
N GLY A 144 27.92 10.18 25.51
CA GLY A 144 29.16 9.79 26.19
C GLY A 144 30.39 10.57 25.73
N GLY A 145 31.58 10.01 25.92
CA GLY A 145 32.86 10.65 25.60
C GLY A 145 33.32 11.76 26.55
N GLY A 146 32.39 12.36 27.31
CA GLY A 146 32.67 13.43 28.25
C GLY A 146 32.86 12.96 29.70
N PRO A 147 33.22 13.88 30.61
CA PRO A 147 33.26 13.60 32.03
C PRO A 147 31.87 13.31 32.60
N ARG A 148 31.75 12.29 33.45
CA ARG A 148 30.51 11.98 34.18
C ARG A 148 30.51 12.68 35.53
N TYR A 149 29.50 13.50 35.78
CA TYR A 149 29.26 14.12 37.08
C TYR A 149 28.08 13.46 37.80
N SER A 150 28.09 13.51 39.13
CA SER A 150 26.95 13.15 39.98
C SER A 150 26.93 14.05 41.20
N HIS A 151 25.79 14.18 41.86
CA HIS A 151 25.69 14.91 43.12
C HIS A 151 25.78 13.93 44.27
N VAL A 152 26.71 14.17 45.19
CA VAL A 152 26.85 13.37 46.40
C VAL A 152 26.13 14.11 47.52
N GLU A 153 25.18 13.44 48.16
CA GLU A 153 24.48 13.97 49.33
C GLU A 153 25.46 14.19 50.48
N THR A 154 25.36 15.33 51.15
CA THR A 154 26.19 15.69 52.30
C THR A 154 25.41 15.49 53.59
N ALA A 155 26.11 15.20 54.70
CA ALA A 155 25.48 15.00 56.00
C ALA A 155 24.68 16.23 56.48
N LEU A 156 25.10 17.43 56.06
CA LEU A 156 24.40 18.69 56.25
C LEU A 156 24.57 19.53 54.97
N GLY A 157 23.53 20.25 54.54
CA GLY A 157 23.57 21.17 53.39
C GLY A 157 23.13 20.56 52.05
N PHE A 158 23.38 21.30 50.97
CA PHE A 158 23.00 20.88 49.61
C PHE A 158 23.99 19.85 49.03
N PRO A 159 23.51 18.91 48.19
CA PRO A 159 24.38 17.98 47.48
C PRO A 159 25.47 18.67 46.66
N ILE A 160 26.69 18.12 46.69
CA ILE A 160 27.85 18.68 45.99
C ILE A 160 28.07 17.92 44.67
N LYS A 161 28.25 18.66 43.57
CA LYS A 161 28.58 18.09 42.26
C LYS A 161 30.02 17.56 42.25
N GLN A 162 30.18 16.26 42.07
CA GLN A 162 31.48 15.58 41.98
C GLN A 162 31.66 14.91 40.62
N GLN A 163 32.89 14.97 40.09
CA GLN A 163 33.28 14.26 38.89
C GLN A 163 33.60 12.79 39.22
N LEU A 164 32.82 11.85 38.65
CA LEU A 164 33.02 10.41 38.86
C LEU A 164 33.99 9.80 37.86
N ARG A 165 34.02 10.32 36.62
CA ARG A 165 34.87 9.82 35.53
C ARG A 165 35.39 10.99 34.69
N ARG A 166 36.64 10.89 34.23
CA ARG A 166 37.26 11.88 33.34
C ARG A 166 36.73 11.81 31.91
N ALA A 167 36.53 10.60 31.40
CA ALA A 167 35.86 10.32 30.14
C ALA A 167 35.02 9.05 30.31
N THR A 168 33.82 9.04 29.75
CA THR A 168 33.03 7.82 29.58
C THR A 168 33.25 7.24 28.20
N THR A 169 32.88 5.98 28.02
CA THR A 169 32.72 5.39 26.68
C THR A 169 31.73 6.22 25.85
N TYR A 170 31.94 6.22 24.55
CA TYR A 170 30.99 6.74 23.58
C TYR A 170 29.94 5.66 23.33
N HIS A 171 28.68 6.07 23.28
CA HIS A 171 27.57 5.21 22.91
C HIS A 171 26.84 5.80 21.71
N ALA A 172 26.42 4.95 20.78
CA ALA A 172 25.58 5.36 19.68
C ALA A 172 24.44 4.35 19.49
N THR A 173 23.28 4.85 19.08
CA THR A 173 22.14 4.03 18.68
C THR A 173 21.71 4.47 17.29
N GLN A 174 21.80 3.55 16.33
CA GLN A 174 21.22 3.71 15.00
C GLN A 174 19.94 2.90 14.97
N SER A 175 18.82 3.52 14.61
CA SER A 175 17.54 2.82 14.50
C SER A 175 16.69 3.43 13.40
N GLY A 176 15.91 2.60 12.73
CA GLY A 176 15.07 3.08 11.65
C GLY A 176 14.00 2.08 11.23
N THR A 177 13.20 2.53 10.27
CA THR A 177 12.18 1.73 9.61
C THR A 177 12.20 2.01 8.11
N ALA A 178 11.94 0.97 7.33
CA ALA A 178 11.80 1.06 5.88
C ALA A 178 10.60 0.23 5.46
N THR A 179 9.76 0.78 4.60
CA THR A 179 8.59 0.07 4.05
C THR A 179 8.73 -0.01 2.54
N GLY A 180 8.80 -1.22 2.00
CA GLY A 180 8.82 -1.45 0.56
C GLY A 180 7.40 -1.66 0.02
N TYR A 181 7.19 -1.32 -1.24
CA TYR A 181 5.90 -1.47 -1.90
C TYR A 181 5.52 -2.94 -2.05
N ALA A 182 6.39 -3.74 -2.67
CA ALA A 182 6.09 -5.14 -3.01
C ALA A 182 6.91 -6.20 -2.29
N LEU A 183 8.02 -5.81 -1.67
CA LEU A 183 9.03 -6.67 -1.10
C LEU A 183 9.64 -5.98 0.12
N TYR A 184 10.21 -6.75 1.05
CA TYR A 184 10.99 -6.17 2.15
C TYR A 184 12.21 -5.43 1.58
N PRO A 185 12.42 -4.15 1.93
CA PRO A 185 13.60 -3.42 1.51
C PRO A 185 14.84 -3.95 2.24
N SER A 186 16.03 -3.66 1.69
CA SER A 186 17.29 -3.95 2.36
C SER A 186 17.43 -3.12 3.64
N VAL A 187 17.99 -3.73 4.68
CA VAL A 187 18.29 -3.04 5.93
C VAL A 187 19.67 -2.38 5.78
N PRO A 188 19.82 -1.08 6.10
CA PRO A 188 21.12 -0.43 6.09
C PRO A 188 22.12 -1.14 7.02
N PRO A 189 23.39 -1.28 6.62
CA PRO A 189 24.41 -1.86 7.50
C PRO A 189 24.71 -0.95 8.70
N PRO A 190 25.30 -1.48 9.78
CA PRO A 190 25.72 -0.68 10.93
C PRO A 190 26.75 0.40 10.53
N ILE A 191 26.45 1.67 10.79
CA ILE A 191 27.29 2.82 10.34
C ILE A 191 28.73 2.75 10.85
N PHE A 192 28.94 2.25 12.07
CA PHE A 192 30.27 2.12 12.67
C PHE A 192 30.89 0.73 12.50
N GLY A 193 30.34 -0.09 11.60
CA GLY A 193 30.79 -1.46 11.36
C GLY A 193 30.39 -2.43 12.48
N GLU A 194 30.42 -3.72 12.16
CA GLU A 194 29.97 -4.79 13.07
C GLU A 194 30.86 -4.96 14.30
N ALA A 195 32.16 -4.62 14.18
CA ALA A 195 33.12 -4.76 15.29
C ALA A 195 32.85 -3.81 16.47
N ASN A 196 32.12 -2.71 16.24
CA ASN A 196 31.79 -1.72 17.28
C ASN A 196 30.39 -1.95 17.89
N LEU A 197 29.72 -3.05 17.56
CA LEU A 197 28.42 -3.39 18.11
C LEU A 197 28.55 -3.80 19.58
N ALA A 198 27.90 -3.05 20.46
CA ALA A 198 27.76 -3.41 21.87
C ALA A 198 26.79 -4.58 22.08
N LYS A 199 25.84 -4.75 21.16
CA LYS A 199 24.87 -5.86 21.14
C LYS A 199 24.61 -6.34 19.72
N ALA A 200 24.19 -7.59 19.60
CA ALA A 200 23.71 -8.13 18.33
C ALA A 200 22.58 -7.25 17.74
N PRO A 201 22.53 -7.07 16.41
CA PRO A 201 21.47 -6.32 15.76
C PRO A 201 20.07 -6.80 16.12
N HIS A 202 19.16 -5.86 16.36
CA HIS A 202 17.75 -6.19 16.51
C HIS A 202 17.00 -5.80 15.24
N ILE A 203 16.62 -6.79 14.43
CA ILE A 203 15.93 -6.59 13.15
C ILE A 203 14.58 -7.31 13.22
N THR A 204 13.51 -6.57 12.96
CA THR A 204 12.15 -7.11 12.95
C THR A 204 11.47 -6.83 11.62
N ARG A 205 10.76 -7.83 11.10
CA ARG A 205 9.95 -7.73 9.89
C ARG A 205 8.48 -7.78 10.30
N ARG A 206 7.69 -6.82 9.82
CA ARG A 206 6.24 -6.79 10.00
C ARG A 206 5.57 -7.42 8.79
N SER A 207 4.53 -8.22 9.00
CA SER A 207 3.75 -8.77 7.89
C SER A 207 3.16 -7.65 7.02
N PRO A 208 3.11 -7.84 5.71
CA PRO A 208 2.52 -6.87 4.79
C PRO A 208 0.98 -6.83 4.92
N GLU A 209 0.37 -5.81 4.33
CA GLU A 209 -1.08 -5.64 4.26
C GLU A 209 -1.65 -6.31 3.01
N TRP A 210 -2.81 -6.96 3.14
CA TRP A 210 -3.53 -7.53 2.00
C TRP A 210 -4.30 -6.45 1.23
N VAL A 211 -4.23 -6.53 -0.10
CA VAL A 211 -4.99 -5.71 -1.05
C VAL A 211 -5.47 -6.64 -2.16
N GLY A 212 -6.77 -6.87 -2.22
CA GLY A 212 -7.33 -7.95 -3.03
C GLY A 212 -6.62 -9.27 -2.70
N ASN A 213 -6.02 -9.89 -3.72
CA ASN A 213 -5.31 -11.17 -3.61
C ASN A 213 -3.77 -11.03 -3.50
N ALA A 214 -3.24 -9.83 -3.27
CA ALA A 214 -1.79 -9.62 -3.12
C ALA A 214 -1.49 -8.84 -1.84
N THR A 215 -0.22 -8.75 -1.51
CA THR A 215 0.26 -8.01 -0.34
C THR A 215 1.04 -6.76 -0.73
N ARG A 216 1.01 -5.73 0.12
CA ARG A 216 1.78 -4.49 -0.01
C ARG A 216 2.31 -4.01 1.35
N ASN A 217 3.15 -2.98 1.34
CA ASN A 217 3.66 -2.33 2.57
C ASN A 217 4.49 -3.29 3.44
N PHE A 218 5.59 -3.78 2.89
CA PHE A 218 6.52 -4.67 3.58
C PHE A 218 7.47 -3.88 4.46
N THR A 219 7.17 -3.80 5.76
CA THR A 219 7.95 -3.01 6.72
C THR A 219 9.03 -3.82 7.42
N VAL A 220 10.25 -3.30 7.43
CA VAL A 220 11.36 -3.75 8.28
C VAL A 220 11.79 -2.63 9.21
N SER A 221 12.18 -2.99 10.42
CA SER A 221 12.78 -2.08 11.39
C SER A 221 14.06 -2.67 11.96
N TRP A 222 15.01 -1.80 12.29
CA TRP A 222 16.31 -2.19 12.79
C TRP A 222 16.74 -1.30 13.96
N GLN A 223 17.57 -1.86 14.82
CA GLN A 223 18.28 -1.15 15.86
C GLN A 223 19.68 -1.75 16.05
N TYR A 224 20.68 -0.88 16.02
CA TYR A 224 22.07 -1.17 16.31
C TYR A 224 22.50 -0.34 17.51
N GLN A 225 23.17 -0.98 18.48
CA GLN A 225 23.74 -0.32 19.65
C GLN A 225 25.25 -0.45 19.58
N PHE A 226 25.95 0.67 19.67
CA PHE A 226 27.40 0.74 19.56
C PHE A 226 28.02 1.25 20.84
N GLU A 227 29.26 0.82 21.08
CA GLU A 227 30.11 1.32 22.15
C GLU A 227 31.54 1.43 21.64
N SER A 228 32.22 2.54 21.97
CA SER A 228 33.61 2.75 21.56
C SER A 228 34.37 3.57 22.60
N ALA A 229 35.68 3.35 22.66
CA ALA A 229 36.61 4.21 23.38
C ALA A 229 36.89 5.52 22.63
N LEU A 230 36.58 5.59 21.33
CA LEU A 230 36.82 6.74 20.46
C LEU A 230 35.50 7.43 20.05
N PRO A 231 35.55 8.71 19.67
CA PRO A 231 34.37 9.43 19.20
C PRO A 231 33.67 8.72 18.02
N MET A 232 32.34 8.60 18.12
CA MET A 232 31.50 8.04 17.06
C MET A 232 30.75 9.16 16.34
N PHE A 233 31.28 9.60 15.20
CA PHE A 233 30.67 10.59 14.33
C PHE A 233 30.11 9.92 13.08
N GLY A 234 28.82 10.09 12.84
CA GLY A 234 28.14 9.54 11.67
C GLY A 234 26.89 10.34 11.34
N LEU A 235 26.32 10.06 10.18
CA LEU A 235 25.03 10.58 9.77
C LEU A 235 24.10 9.40 9.51
N PRO A 236 22.78 9.56 9.72
CA PRO A 236 21.80 8.59 9.25
C PRO A 236 21.98 8.32 7.75
N SER A 237 21.77 7.07 7.36
CA SER A 237 21.74 6.61 5.98
C SER A 237 20.63 7.34 5.23
N ILE A 238 20.87 7.64 3.95
CA ILE A 238 19.83 8.13 3.05
C ILE A 238 19.17 6.89 2.43
N ALA A 239 17.87 6.99 2.14
CA ALA A 239 17.16 5.96 1.39
C ALA A 239 17.94 5.59 0.10
N PRO A 240 18.12 4.30 -0.19
CA PRO A 240 18.74 3.85 -1.44
C PRO A 240 17.86 4.15 -2.67
#